data_AF-A0A8D9B4M6-F1
#
_entry.id   AF-A0A8D9B4M6-F1
#
_cell.length_a   1.000
_cell.length_b   1.000
_cell.length_c   1.000
_cell.angle_alpha   90.00
_cell.angle_beta   90.00
_cell.angle_gamma   90.00
#
_symmetry.space_group_name_H-M   'P 1'
#
loop_
_entity.id
_entity.type
_entity.pdbx_description
1 polymer ?
#
loop_
_entity_poly.entity_id
_entity_poly.type
_entity_poly.pdbx_seq_one_letter_code
_entity_poly.pdbx_strand_id
1 'polypeptide(L)'
;MDRFNLKRSSTEFTSKDYYINIRKSLVTGFFMQVAHLEKDGRYLTIKDNQVVQLHPSTCLDHKPEWVVYNEFVLTTKNYIRTVTDVKPEWLLKLAPQYYELQNFPQCEAKRQLEILQTKMETRQYQEGY
;
A
#
# COMPACT_ATOMS: atom_id res chain seq x y z
N MET A 1 0.59 25.47 7.81
CA MET A 1 0.70 24.60 8.99
C MET A 1 0.34 25.36 10.26
N ASP A 2 0.90 26.55 10.48
CA ASP A 2 0.72 27.30 11.74
C ASP A 2 -0.70 27.86 11.94
N ARG A 3 -1.44 28.15 10.85
CA ARG A 3 -2.85 28.56 10.93
C ARG A 3 -3.76 27.52 11.60
N PHE A 4 -3.45 26.23 11.45
CA PHE A 4 -4.22 25.12 11.99
C PHE A 4 -3.50 24.41 13.15
N ASN A 5 -2.42 25.00 13.68
CA ASN A 5 -1.57 24.39 14.71
C ASN A 5 -1.10 22.97 14.41
N LEU A 6 -0.85 22.66 13.12
CA LEU A 6 -0.30 21.37 12.72
C LEU A 6 1.21 21.37 12.97
N LYS A 7 1.67 20.47 13.85
CA LYS A 7 3.09 20.32 14.17
C LYS A 7 3.84 19.85 12.93
N ARG A 8 4.84 20.63 12.49
CA ARG A 8 5.83 20.19 11.50
C ARG A 8 6.85 19.32 12.20
N SER A 9 6.86 18.02 11.89
CA SER A 9 7.81 17.07 12.47
C SER A 9 8.51 16.27 11.38
N SER A 10 9.83 16.12 11.51
CA SER A 10 10.65 15.21 10.73
C SER A 10 11.37 14.27 11.68
N THR A 11 11.39 12.98 11.35
CA THR A 11 12.27 12.01 12.02
C THR A 11 13.73 12.33 11.69
N GLU A 12 14.67 11.91 12.52
CA GLU A 12 16.09 12.02 12.21
C GLU A 12 16.45 11.19 10.96
N PHE A 13 17.28 11.74 10.08
CA PHE A 13 17.67 11.11 8.83
C PHE A 13 18.46 9.81 9.02
N THR A 14 19.21 9.71 10.12
CA THR A 14 20.00 8.52 10.49
C THR A 14 19.13 7.37 10.97
N SER A 15 17.87 7.63 11.35
CA SER A 15 16.95 6.59 11.80
C SER A 15 16.45 5.76 10.63
N LYS A 16 16.36 4.45 10.84
CA LYS A 16 15.72 3.51 9.89
C LYS A 16 14.25 3.87 9.64
N ASP A 17 13.62 4.54 10.58
CA ASP A 17 12.20 4.90 10.50
C ASP A 17 11.94 6.11 9.60
N TYR A 18 12.97 6.87 9.20
CA TYR A 18 12.80 8.07 8.38
C TYR A 18 11.97 7.81 7.12
N TYR A 19 12.45 6.89 6.27
CA TYR A 19 11.75 6.52 5.03
C TYR A 19 10.49 5.68 5.28
N ILE A 20 10.45 4.91 6.38
CA ILE A 20 9.27 4.10 6.72
C ILE A 20 8.10 5.00 7.09
N ASN A 21 8.33 6.04 7.88
CA ASN A 21 7.31 6.99 8.32
C ASN A 21 6.75 7.78 7.15
N ILE A 22 7.60 8.18 6.19
CA ILE A 22 7.16 8.84 4.95
C ILE A 22 6.24 7.91 4.16
N ARG A 23 6.63 6.64 3.93
CA ARG A 23 5.80 5.70 3.19
C ARG A 23 4.48 5.37 3.88
N LYS A 24 4.49 5.23 5.21
CA LYS A 24 3.25 5.07 6.01
C LYS A 24 2.34 6.29 5.86
N SER A 25 2.90 7.51 5.85
CA SER A 25 2.10 8.72 5.65
C SER A 25 1.44 8.76 4.27
N LEU A 26 2.11 8.28 3.22
CA LEU A 26 1.50 8.15 1.89
C LEU A 26 0.31 7.18 1.93
N VAL A 27 0.45 6.05 2.60
CA VAL A 27 -0.67 5.10 2.75
C VAL A 27 -1.89 5.75 3.40
N THR A 28 -1.73 6.62 4.39
CA THR A 28 -2.89 7.28 5.03
C THR A 28 -3.71 8.17 4.09
N GLY A 29 -3.08 8.73 3.05
CA GLY A 29 -3.77 9.56 2.05
C GLY A 29 -4.17 8.79 0.78
N PHE A 30 -3.38 7.79 0.40
CA PHE A 30 -3.49 7.07 -0.87
C PHE A 30 -3.90 5.60 -0.70
N PHE A 31 -4.51 5.22 0.42
CA PHE A 31 -4.93 3.84 0.70
C PHE A 31 -5.88 3.24 -0.35
N MET A 32 -6.59 4.07 -1.12
CA MET A 32 -7.43 3.58 -2.23
C MET A 32 -6.62 3.32 -3.50
N GLN A 33 -5.49 4.02 -3.69
CA GLN A 33 -4.65 3.96 -4.88
C GLN A 33 -3.51 2.95 -4.68
N VAL A 34 -3.89 1.69 -4.53
CA VAL A 34 -2.97 0.58 -4.28
C VAL A 34 -3.12 -0.47 -5.38
N ALA A 35 -2.00 -1.09 -5.77
CA ALA A 35 -1.98 -2.21 -6.69
C ALA A 35 -1.16 -3.37 -6.13
N HIS A 36 -1.58 -4.59 -6.46
CA HIS A 36 -0.96 -5.85 -6.07
C HIS A 36 -0.35 -6.54 -7.30
N LEU A 37 0.84 -7.12 -7.16
CA LEU A 37 1.52 -7.88 -8.20
C LEU A 37 0.94 -9.29 -8.30
N GLU A 38 0.37 -9.61 -9.46
CA GLU A 38 -0.09 -10.97 -9.76
C GLU A 38 1.05 -11.87 -10.24
N LYS A 39 0.84 -13.19 -10.19
CA LYS A 39 1.80 -14.22 -10.63
C LYS A 39 2.21 -14.07 -12.10
N ASP A 40 1.34 -13.50 -12.92
CA ASP A 40 1.59 -13.22 -14.33
C ASP A 40 2.48 -11.98 -14.56
N GLY A 41 2.96 -11.34 -13.49
CA GLY A 41 3.85 -10.18 -13.53
C GLY A 41 3.18 -8.85 -13.89
N ARG A 42 1.84 -8.84 -13.93
CA ARG A 42 0.97 -7.65 -14.09
C ARG A 42 0.48 -7.19 -12.72
N TYR A 43 0.11 -5.92 -12.62
CA TYR A 43 -0.50 -5.40 -11.40
C TYR A 43 -2.02 -5.36 -11.53
N LEU A 44 -2.73 -5.63 -10.44
CA LEU A 44 -4.17 -5.40 -10.30
C LEU A 44 -4.40 -4.30 -9.27
N THR A 45 -5.23 -3.31 -9.61
CA THR A 45 -5.66 -2.31 -8.63
C THR A 45 -6.58 -2.96 -7.60
N ILE A 46 -6.43 -2.52 -6.35
CA ILE A 46 -7.24 -2.99 -5.24
C ILE A 46 -8.70 -2.56 -5.43
N LYS A 47 -9.63 -3.50 -5.17
CA LYS A 47 -11.10 -3.40 -5.36
C LYS A 47 -11.60 -3.27 -6.79
N ASP A 48 -10.98 -2.44 -7.63
CA ASP A 48 -11.45 -2.20 -8.99
C ASP A 48 -10.95 -3.24 -10.01
N ASN A 49 -9.98 -4.08 -9.61
CA ASN A 49 -9.40 -5.16 -10.42
C ASN A 49 -8.95 -4.70 -11.82
N GLN A 50 -8.46 -3.46 -11.94
CA GLN A 50 -7.94 -2.94 -13.20
C GLN A 50 -6.54 -3.49 -13.41
N VAL A 51 -6.31 -4.10 -14.57
CA VAL A 51 -4.99 -4.58 -14.97
C VAL A 51 -4.13 -3.38 -15.35
N VAL A 52 -3.04 -3.17 -14.63
CA VAL A 52 -2.11 -2.06 -14.83
C VAL A 52 -0.67 -2.54 -14.89
N GLN A 53 0.21 -1.67 -15.43
CA GLN A 53 1.65 -1.85 -15.41
C GLN A 53 2.34 -0.64 -14.79
N LEU A 54 3.55 -0.82 -14.27
CA LEU A 54 4.36 0.31 -13.83
C LEU A 54 4.69 1.18 -15.04
N HIS A 55 4.49 2.50 -14.91
CA HIS A 55 4.84 3.43 -15.97
C HIS A 55 6.36 3.39 -16.25
N PRO A 56 6.83 3.46 -17.51
CA PRO A 56 8.25 3.38 -17.85
C PRO A 56 9.15 4.45 -17.20
N SER A 57 8.56 5.54 -16.71
CA SER A 57 9.28 6.59 -15.98
C SER A 57 9.53 6.26 -14.50
N THR A 58 9.15 5.06 -14.03
CA THR A 58 9.41 4.66 -12.64
C THR A 58 10.91 4.48 -12.40
N CYS A 59 11.38 4.86 -11.22
CA CYS A 59 12.76 4.62 -10.79
C CYS A 59 12.92 3.27 -10.07
N LEU A 60 11.88 2.44 -10.03
CA LEU A 60 11.93 1.11 -9.42
C LEU A 60 12.71 0.15 -10.33
N ASP A 61 13.76 -0.44 -9.78
CA ASP A 61 14.60 -1.46 -10.39
C ASP A 61 14.02 -2.89 -10.27
N HIS A 62 13.07 -3.07 -9.36
CA HIS A 62 12.34 -4.32 -9.11
C HIS A 62 10.82 -4.11 -9.20
N LYS A 63 10.07 -5.20 -9.10
CA LYS A 63 8.60 -5.19 -9.02
C LYS A 63 8.17 -5.53 -7.59
N PRO A 64 7.87 -4.53 -6.74
CA PRO A 64 7.35 -4.78 -5.40
C PRO A 64 5.98 -5.46 -5.48
N GLU A 65 5.68 -6.32 -4.50
CA GLU A 65 4.41 -7.04 -4.46
C GLU A 65 3.22 -6.10 -4.22
N TRP A 66 3.41 -5.06 -3.41
CA TRP A 66 2.40 -4.08 -3.06
C TRP A 66 2.93 -2.69 -3.32
N VAL A 67 2.15 -1.90 -4.05
CA VAL A 67 2.53 -0.54 -4.41
C VAL A 67 1.41 0.46 -4.21
N VAL A 68 1.75 1.63 -3.69
CA VAL A 68 0.92 2.84 -3.78
C VAL A 68 1.29 3.59 -5.05
N TYR A 69 0.30 4.12 -5.76
CA TYR A 69 0.50 5.01 -6.90
C TYR A 69 -0.21 6.34 -6.69
N ASN A 70 0.20 7.37 -7.42
CA ASN A 70 -0.43 8.70 -7.37
C ASN A 70 -1.34 8.97 -8.58
N GLU A 71 -0.98 8.45 -9.75
CA GLU A 71 -1.69 8.74 -11.00
C GLU A 71 -1.99 7.46 -11.76
N PHE A 72 -3.23 7.33 -12.22
CA PHE A 72 -3.65 6.32 -13.19
C PHE A 72 -3.65 6.93 -14.59
N VAL A 73 -2.87 6.34 -15.49
CA VAL A 73 -2.66 6.84 -16.85
C VAL A 73 -3.33 5.90 -17.84
N LEU A 74 -4.43 6.37 -18.44
CA LEU A 74 -5.22 5.62 -19.42
C LEU A 74 -4.68 5.86 -20.83
N THR A 75 -4.10 4.83 -21.46
CA THR A 75 -3.63 4.87 -22.85
C THR A 75 -4.01 3.56 -23.58
N THR A 76 -3.22 3.10 -24.55
CA THR A 76 -3.36 1.75 -25.13
C THR A 76 -3.14 0.65 -24.08
N LYS A 77 -2.29 0.91 -23.08
CA LYS A 77 -2.16 0.08 -21.88
C LYS A 77 -2.36 0.96 -20.65
N ASN A 78 -2.95 0.42 -19.60
CA ASN A 78 -3.14 1.15 -18.37
C ASN A 78 -1.83 1.16 -17.57
N TYR A 79 -1.40 2.34 -17.16
CA TYR A 79 -0.19 2.51 -16.37
C TYR A 79 -0.49 3.19 -15.04
N ILE A 80 0.28 2.85 -14.02
CA ILE A 80 0.34 3.60 -12.76
C ILE A 80 1.67 4.34 -12.66
N ARG A 81 1.62 5.62 -12.30
CA ARG A 81 2.78 6.52 -12.25
C ARG A 81 3.01 7.04 -10.83
N THR A 82 4.28 7.36 -10.54
CA THR A 82 4.77 7.80 -9.22
C THR A 82 4.45 6.75 -8.18
N VAL A 83 5.21 5.66 -8.25
CA VAL A 83 4.91 4.41 -7.56
C VAL A 83 5.86 4.23 -6.38
N THR A 84 5.33 3.80 -5.24
CA THR A 84 6.10 3.58 -4.01
C THR A 84 5.82 2.19 -3.44
N ASP A 85 6.87 1.46 -3.08
CA ASP A 85 6.79 0.18 -2.38
C ASP A 85 6.20 0.34 -0.96
N VAL A 86 5.17 -0.44 -0.63
CA VAL A 86 4.48 -0.39 0.66
C VAL A 86 4.27 -1.79 1.23
N LYS A 87 4.18 -1.91 2.55
CA LYS A 87 3.86 -3.19 3.20
C LYS A 87 2.34 -3.35 3.34
N PRO A 88 1.77 -4.53 3.07
CA PRO A 88 0.34 -4.78 3.25
C PRO A 88 -0.13 -4.62 4.70
N GLU A 89 0.76 -4.85 5.68
CA GLU A 89 0.48 -4.61 7.10
C GLU A 89 0.06 -3.17 7.39
N TRP A 90 0.57 -2.20 6.62
CA TRP A 90 0.26 -0.79 6.80
C TRP A 90 -1.15 -0.47 6.29
N LEU A 91 -1.59 -1.16 5.23
CA LEU A 91 -2.94 -0.99 4.66
C LEU A 91 -4.01 -1.41 5.68
N LEU A 92 -3.82 -2.58 6.29
CA LEU A 92 -4.72 -3.10 7.33
C LEU A 92 -4.74 -2.21 8.58
N LYS A 93 -3.58 -1.69 9.02
CA LYS A 93 -3.49 -0.85 10.22
C LYS A 93 -4.00 0.57 10.02
N LEU A 94 -3.70 1.18 8.87
CA LEU A 94 -3.95 2.61 8.64
C LEU A 94 -5.30 2.89 8.01
N ALA A 95 -5.87 1.94 7.26
CA ALA A 95 -7.16 2.07 6.60
C ALA A 95 -8.05 0.82 6.77
N PRO A 96 -8.32 0.37 8.02
CA PRO A 96 -9.07 -0.87 8.27
C PRO A 96 -10.48 -0.84 7.66
N GLN A 97 -11.13 0.34 7.65
CA GLN A 97 -12.47 0.52 7.08
C GLN A 97 -12.50 0.26 5.56
N TYR A 98 -11.43 0.64 4.84
CA TYR A 98 -11.35 0.38 3.42
C TYR A 98 -10.97 -1.08 3.14
N TYR A 99 -10.08 -1.65 3.94
CA TYR A 99 -9.58 -3.02 3.80
C TYR A 99 -10.41 -4.06 4.55
N GLU A 100 -11.71 -3.82 4.72
CA GLU A 100 -12.63 -4.79 5.31
C GLU A 100 -12.79 -6.00 4.38
N LEU A 101 -12.32 -7.17 4.82
CA LEU A 101 -12.21 -8.37 4.00
C LEU A 101 -13.57 -9.00 3.64
N GLN A 102 -14.61 -8.73 4.41
CA GLN A 102 -15.97 -9.20 4.15
C GLN A 102 -16.53 -8.65 2.83
N ASN A 103 -16.25 -7.37 2.57
CA ASN A 103 -16.72 -6.63 1.38
C ASN A 103 -15.67 -6.59 0.26
N PHE A 104 -14.58 -7.33 0.41
CA PHE A 104 -13.46 -7.31 -0.53
C PHE A 104 -13.65 -8.34 -1.64
N PRO A 105 -13.43 -7.97 -2.93
CA PRO A 105 -13.58 -8.91 -4.04
C PRO A 105 -12.58 -10.07 -3.93
N GLN A 106 -12.99 -11.26 -4.40
CA GLN A 106 -12.13 -12.44 -4.35
C GLN A 106 -10.97 -12.28 -5.34
N CYS A 107 -9.76 -12.13 -4.81
CA CYS A 107 -8.51 -11.98 -5.57
C CYS A 107 -7.31 -12.46 -4.73
N GLU A 108 -6.13 -12.61 -5.34
CA GLU A 108 -4.92 -13.02 -4.62
C GLU A 108 -4.55 -12.01 -3.53
N ALA A 109 -4.74 -10.71 -3.80
CA ALA A 109 -4.54 -9.65 -2.81
C ALA A 109 -5.39 -9.87 -1.54
N LYS A 110 -6.67 -10.25 -1.69
CA LYS A 110 -7.55 -10.58 -0.55
C LYS A 110 -6.99 -11.74 0.27
N ARG A 111 -6.61 -12.83 -0.40
CA ARG A 111 -6.05 -14.03 0.24
C ARG A 111 -4.80 -13.69 1.06
N GLN A 112 -3.91 -12.86 0.53
CA GLN A 112 -2.72 -12.42 1.25
C GLN A 112 -3.06 -11.59 2.48
N LEU A 113 -4.04 -10.68 2.35
CA LEU A 113 -4.50 -9.85 3.46
C LEU A 113 -5.17 -10.68 4.57
N GLU A 114 -5.95 -11.70 4.22
CA GLU A 114 -6.56 -12.65 5.17
C GLU A 114 -5.49 -13.39 5.99
N ILE A 115 -4.51 -13.99 5.30
CA ILE A 115 -3.39 -14.70 5.95
C ILE A 115 -2.62 -13.75 6.87
N LEU A 116 -2.37 -12.52 6.41
CA LEU A 116 -1.66 -11.53 7.18
C LEU A 116 -2.44 -11.08 8.42
N GLN A 117 -3.76 -10.89 8.28
CA GLN A 117 -4.63 -10.52 9.39
C GLN A 117 -4.62 -11.61 10.48
N THR A 118 -4.82 -12.88 10.12
CA THR A 118 -4.76 -14.00 11.07
C THR A 118 -3.40 -14.08 11.78
N LYS A 119 -2.31 -13.87 11.03
CA LYS A 119 -0.95 -13.86 11.58
C LYS A 119 -0.73 -12.71 12.57
N MET A 120 -1.30 -11.54 12.28
CA MET A 120 -1.22 -10.38 13.17
C MET A 120 -2.04 -10.58 14.45
N GLU A 121 -3.24 -11.15 14.35
CA GLU A 121 -4.09 -11.50 15.50
C GLU A 121 -3.39 -12.53 16.40
N THR A 122 -2.79 -13.56 15.80
CA THR A 122 -2.04 -14.59 16.55
C THR A 122 -0.85 -14.00 17.32
N ARG A 123 -0.11 -13.06 16.72
CA ARG A 123 1.00 -12.38 17.40
C ARG A 123 0.53 -11.50 18.56
N GLN A 124 -0.55 -10.75 18.38
CA GLN A 124 -1.10 -9.91 19.44
C GLN A 124 -1.54 -10.75 20.65
N TYR A 125 -2.10 -11.94 20.40
CA TYR A 125 -2.45 -12.87 21.47
C TYR A 125 -1.22 -13.41 22.23
N GLN A 126 -0.11 -13.65 21.53
CA GLN A 126 1.14 -14.13 22.14
C GLN A 126 1.89 -13.05 22.93
N GLU A 127 1.81 -11.79 22.53
CA GLU A 127 2.44 -10.65 23.24
C GLU A 127 1.61 -10.14 24.43
N GLY A 128 0.36 -10.59 24.55
CA GLY A 128 -0.57 -10.20 25.64
C GLY A 128 -0.45 -10.99 26.94
N TYR A 129 0.61 -11.81 27.10
CA TYR A 129 0.92 -12.59 28.30
C TYR A 129 2.38 -12.39 28.75
#